data_AF-A0A945CFQ5-F1
#
_entry.id   AF-A0A945CFQ5-F1
#
_cell.length_a   1.000
_cell.length_b   1.000
_cell.length_c   1.000
_cell.angle_alpha   90.00
_cell.angle_beta   90.00
_cell.angle_gamma   90.00
#
_symmetry.space_group_name_H-M   'P 1'
#
loop_
_entity.id
_entity.type
_entity.pdbx_description
1 polymer ?
#
loop_
_entity_poly.entity_id
_entity_poly.type
_entity_poly.pdbx_seq_one_letter_code
_entity_poly.pdbx_strand_id
1 'polypeptide(L)'
;MLGIYNSAEGKTLEFNPLREQVESVLHYLGLHLDYHDIAQGLPAADKMADYRGVLIWLESPELRGVEAYWSWLREQLRTGQRVILLNDVGPIFDAETRRRVSLSTINGALSLMGLRAGENYSSLPLDIELVHKLPEMVEFERKLVFELTHFREVRSTSPRNQVFLQLRMKSSDALADAVVLAPNGGYIGESYMRHMDPETFKRQWRIDPFAFFSRALDVENSPRPDCTTLNGNRIYYSHIDGDGLLNLSLTDQNSSSAEVVIEKILEVYPDLPFTVSVIVTEVEMATLGSKESMALARRAFRLPNVEPASHTYSHPLVWNRDLAFDYEISQYLYDMDNARISGKGLLAWPVENYEYDPEKEVVWTCKYIEENLLPPGKKCGILLWSGNCLPDEETLALCARAGLQNMN
;
A
#
# COMPACT_ATOMS: atom_id res chain seq x y z
N MET A 1 -8.63 0.03 -14.73
CA MET A 1 -9.27 1.16 -14.01
C MET A 1 -8.35 2.36 -14.12
N LEU A 2 -8.87 3.58 -14.15
CA LEU A 2 -8.04 4.79 -14.08
C LEU A 2 -8.16 5.45 -12.72
N GLY A 3 -7.05 5.58 -12.01
CA GLY A 3 -6.92 6.31 -10.76
C GLY A 3 -6.49 7.76 -11.01
N ILE A 4 -7.21 8.71 -10.44
CA ILE A 4 -6.90 10.13 -10.53
C ILE A 4 -6.26 10.57 -9.21
N TYR A 5 -5.04 11.06 -9.30
CA TYR A 5 -4.31 11.73 -8.22
C TYR A 5 -3.86 13.12 -8.66
N ASN A 6 -3.35 13.93 -7.74
CA ASN A 6 -2.96 15.31 -8.02
C ASN A 6 -1.57 15.62 -7.46
N SER A 7 -0.57 15.80 -8.32
CA SER A 7 0.78 16.13 -7.90
C SER A 7 0.89 17.53 -7.28
N ALA A 8 -0.06 18.44 -7.57
CA ALA A 8 -0.13 19.75 -6.91
C ALA A 8 -0.47 19.65 -5.41
N GLU A 9 -0.94 18.49 -4.94
CA GLU A 9 -1.15 18.18 -3.52
C GLU A 9 0.08 17.52 -2.87
N GLY A 10 1.23 17.51 -3.54
CA GLY A 10 2.46 16.86 -3.07
C GLY A 10 2.42 15.33 -3.17
N LYS A 11 1.52 14.77 -4.00
CA LYS A 11 1.40 13.33 -4.25
C LYS A 11 2.27 12.90 -5.43
N THR A 12 2.79 11.67 -5.38
CA THR A 12 3.49 11.04 -6.51
C THR A 12 2.74 9.80 -6.99
N LEU A 13 3.25 9.17 -8.04
CA LEU A 13 2.70 7.91 -8.53
C LEU A 13 2.88 6.79 -7.50
N GLU A 14 4.04 6.76 -6.88
CA GLU A 14 4.46 5.81 -5.84
C GLU A 14 3.71 6.08 -4.54
N PHE A 15 3.37 7.34 -4.28
CA PHE A 15 2.78 7.77 -3.03
C PHE A 15 1.52 8.60 -3.25
N ASN A 16 0.42 7.87 -3.32
CA ASN A 16 -0.92 8.44 -3.28
C ASN A 16 -1.89 7.45 -2.62
N PRO A 17 -3.02 7.93 -2.07
CA PRO A 17 -3.98 7.07 -1.38
C PRO A 17 -4.51 5.90 -2.22
N LEU A 18 -4.60 6.05 -3.55
CA LEU A 18 -5.06 4.97 -4.42
C LEU A 18 -4.03 3.83 -4.49
N ARG A 19 -2.75 4.16 -4.65
CA ARG A 19 -1.63 3.19 -4.59
C ARG A 19 -1.61 2.46 -3.25
N GLU A 20 -1.66 3.21 -2.15
CA GLU A 20 -1.49 2.66 -0.80
C GLU A 20 -2.70 1.86 -0.30
N GLN A 21 -3.92 2.18 -0.74
CA GLN A 21 -5.15 1.66 -0.12
C GLN A 21 -6.07 0.90 -1.06
N VAL A 22 -5.91 1.03 -2.38
CA VAL A 22 -6.89 0.54 -3.36
C VAL A 22 -6.27 -0.40 -4.39
N GLU A 23 -5.03 -0.15 -4.83
CA GLU A 23 -4.40 -0.92 -5.91
C GLU A 23 -4.35 -2.43 -5.61
N SER A 24 -3.87 -2.83 -4.43
CA SER A 24 -3.80 -4.24 -4.04
C SER A 24 -5.17 -4.92 -4.02
N VAL A 25 -6.21 -4.18 -3.61
CA VAL A 25 -7.59 -4.67 -3.61
C VAL A 25 -8.09 -4.85 -5.04
N LEU A 26 -7.81 -3.91 -5.95
CA LEU A 26 -8.20 -4.05 -7.35
C LEU A 26 -7.46 -5.20 -8.03
N HIS A 27 -6.17 -5.37 -7.77
CA HIS A 27 -5.39 -6.51 -8.26
C HIS A 27 -5.98 -7.84 -7.78
N TYR A 28 -6.36 -7.94 -6.50
CA TYR A 28 -7.07 -9.10 -5.97
C TYR A 28 -8.40 -9.35 -6.68
N LEU A 29 -9.11 -8.29 -7.10
CA LEU A 29 -10.34 -8.37 -7.89
C LEU A 29 -10.10 -8.63 -9.39
N GLY A 30 -8.85 -8.82 -9.83
CA GLY A 30 -8.50 -9.07 -11.23
C GLY A 30 -8.49 -7.81 -12.10
N LEU A 31 -8.34 -6.63 -11.51
CA LEU A 31 -8.35 -5.33 -12.18
C LEU A 31 -7.00 -4.63 -12.04
N HIS A 32 -6.44 -4.15 -13.15
CA HIS A 32 -5.28 -3.27 -13.15
C HIS A 32 -5.68 -1.82 -12.86
N LEU A 33 -4.86 -1.10 -12.10
CA LEU A 33 -5.03 0.34 -11.83
C LEU A 33 -3.94 1.14 -12.53
N ASP A 34 -4.32 1.87 -13.58
CA ASP A 34 -3.45 2.89 -14.17
C ASP A 34 -3.66 4.21 -13.43
N TYR A 35 -2.69 5.12 -13.55
CA TYR A 35 -2.73 6.41 -12.87
C TYR A 35 -2.69 7.57 -13.84
N HIS A 36 -3.33 8.66 -13.45
CA HIS A 36 -3.23 9.93 -14.14
C HIS A 36 -3.17 11.09 -13.14
N ASP A 37 -2.14 11.90 -13.31
CA ASP A 37 -1.95 13.14 -12.59
C ASP A 37 -2.82 14.25 -13.18
N ILE A 38 -3.86 14.65 -12.45
CA ILE A 38 -4.79 15.69 -12.89
C ILE A 38 -4.14 17.08 -12.99
N ALA A 39 -2.98 17.29 -12.33
CA ALA A 39 -2.23 18.54 -12.47
C ALA A 39 -1.71 18.75 -13.90
N GLN A 40 -1.58 17.68 -14.68
CA GLN A 40 -1.13 17.71 -16.08
C GLN A 40 -2.28 17.89 -17.08
N GLY A 41 -3.52 18.00 -16.58
CA GLY A 41 -4.73 18.12 -17.39
C GLY A 41 -5.71 16.99 -17.13
N LEU A 42 -6.86 17.03 -17.82
CA LEU A 42 -7.87 15.98 -17.75
C LEU A 42 -7.60 14.94 -18.84
N PRO A 43 -7.83 13.64 -18.58
CA PRO A 43 -7.60 12.60 -19.56
C PRO A 43 -8.63 12.72 -20.70
N ALA A 44 -8.15 12.61 -21.93
CA ALA A 44 -8.97 12.72 -23.13
C ALA A 44 -9.91 11.51 -23.29
N ALA A 45 -10.99 11.70 -24.05
CA ALA A 45 -12.06 10.70 -24.18
C ALA A 45 -11.62 9.39 -24.85
N ASP A 46 -10.65 9.46 -25.77
CA ASP A 46 -10.01 8.31 -26.39
C ASP A 46 -9.24 7.47 -25.36
N LYS A 47 -8.45 8.10 -24.51
CA LYS A 47 -7.79 7.44 -23.38
C LYS A 47 -8.80 6.82 -22.42
N MET A 48 -9.94 7.46 -22.20
CA MET A 48 -10.99 6.93 -21.33
C MET A 48 -11.64 5.64 -21.87
N ALA A 49 -11.57 5.37 -23.17
CA ALA A 49 -12.16 4.17 -23.77
C ALA A 49 -11.47 2.87 -23.33
N ASP A 50 -10.21 2.93 -22.90
CA ASP A 50 -9.45 1.77 -22.41
C ASP A 50 -9.82 1.38 -20.97
N TYR A 51 -10.61 2.19 -20.28
CA TYR A 51 -10.95 2.01 -18.86
C TYR A 51 -12.41 1.65 -18.65
N ARG A 52 -12.65 0.72 -17.71
CA ARG A 52 -13.99 0.33 -17.20
C ARG A 52 -14.61 1.39 -16.27
N GLY A 53 -13.76 2.24 -15.69
CA GLY A 53 -14.18 3.24 -14.72
C GLY A 53 -13.02 4.01 -14.13
N VAL A 54 -13.38 4.97 -13.30
CA VAL A 54 -12.50 5.97 -12.70
C VAL A 54 -12.60 5.94 -11.19
N LEU A 55 -11.45 5.95 -10.52
CA LEU A 55 -11.32 6.17 -9.09
C LEU A 55 -10.75 7.57 -8.87
N ILE A 56 -11.41 8.38 -8.04
CA ILE A 56 -10.98 9.74 -7.76
C ILE A 56 -10.78 9.86 -6.25
N TRP A 57 -9.54 10.16 -5.85
CA TRP A 57 -9.19 10.43 -4.46
C TRP A 57 -8.35 11.70 -4.42
N LEU A 58 -9.03 12.84 -4.23
CA LEU A 58 -8.42 14.15 -4.09
C LEU A 58 -8.56 14.60 -2.62
N GLU A 59 -7.47 15.08 -2.04
CA GLU A 59 -7.46 15.52 -0.63
C GLU A 59 -7.70 17.03 -0.51
N SER A 60 -7.41 17.79 -1.57
CA SER A 60 -7.70 19.22 -1.62
C SER A 60 -9.11 19.52 -2.15
N PRO A 61 -9.84 20.48 -1.56
CA PRO A 61 -11.08 21.00 -2.15
C PRO A 61 -10.80 21.95 -3.34
N GLU A 62 -9.53 22.17 -3.71
CA GLU A 62 -9.12 23.11 -4.73
C GLU A 62 -8.48 22.40 -5.92
N LEU A 63 -8.87 22.82 -7.13
CA LEU A 63 -8.28 22.33 -8.38
C LEU A 63 -8.22 23.47 -9.40
N ARG A 64 -7.12 23.57 -10.15
CA ARG A 64 -7.03 24.51 -11.27
C ARG A 64 -7.99 24.08 -12.38
N GLY A 65 -8.87 24.98 -12.85
CA GLY A 65 -9.82 24.63 -13.91
C GLY A 65 -10.94 23.70 -13.44
N VAL A 66 -11.37 23.86 -12.19
CA VAL A 66 -12.37 22.99 -11.51
C VAL A 66 -13.70 22.85 -12.28
N GLU A 67 -14.16 23.87 -13.03
CA GLU A 67 -15.36 23.79 -13.88
C GLU A 67 -15.18 22.77 -15.02
N ALA A 68 -13.97 22.68 -15.59
CA ALA A 68 -13.63 21.68 -16.60
C ALA A 68 -13.63 20.27 -16.00
N TYR A 69 -13.15 20.10 -14.76
CA TYR A 69 -13.22 18.83 -14.03
C TYR A 69 -14.67 18.36 -13.87
N TRP A 70 -15.58 19.22 -13.40
CA TRP A 70 -16.98 18.84 -13.23
C TRP A 70 -17.68 18.53 -14.56
N SER A 71 -17.33 19.25 -15.62
CA SER A 71 -17.80 18.97 -16.97
C SER A 71 -17.31 17.61 -17.47
N TRP A 72 -16.03 17.30 -17.25
CA TRP A 72 -15.43 16.02 -17.61
C TRP A 72 -16.03 14.86 -16.80
N LEU A 73 -16.19 15.00 -15.49
CA LEU A 73 -16.79 13.98 -14.63
C LEU A 73 -18.22 13.64 -15.07
N ARG A 74 -18.99 14.67 -15.39
CA ARG A 74 -20.35 14.52 -15.94
C ARG A 74 -20.34 13.74 -17.24
N GLU A 75 -19.37 13.99 -18.13
CA GLU A 75 -19.25 13.26 -19.39
C GLU A 75 -18.88 11.79 -19.19
N GLN A 76 -17.97 11.48 -18.25
CA GLN A 76 -17.66 10.08 -17.89
C GLN A 76 -18.93 9.35 -17.44
N LEU A 77 -19.71 9.97 -16.54
CA LEU A 77 -20.97 9.40 -16.07
C LEU A 77 -22.02 9.25 -17.18
N ARG A 78 -22.09 10.19 -18.14
CA ARG A 78 -23.02 10.12 -19.30
C ARG A 78 -22.64 9.03 -20.30
N THR A 79 -21.35 8.79 -20.49
CA THR A 79 -20.82 7.76 -21.40
C THR A 79 -20.83 6.36 -20.78
N GLY A 80 -21.35 6.22 -19.56
CA GLY A 80 -21.55 4.94 -18.89
C GLY A 80 -20.35 4.46 -18.08
N GLN A 81 -19.33 5.30 -17.90
CA GLN A 81 -18.19 4.97 -17.03
C GLN A 81 -18.66 4.82 -15.58
N ARG A 82 -18.07 3.84 -14.90
CA ARG A 82 -18.25 3.68 -13.46
C ARG A 82 -17.35 4.67 -12.73
N VAL A 83 -17.88 5.43 -11.78
CA VAL A 83 -17.11 6.44 -11.04
C VAL A 83 -17.17 6.17 -9.55
N ILE A 84 -16.01 6.09 -8.91
CA ILE A 84 -15.92 5.98 -7.45
C ILE A 84 -15.22 7.22 -6.91
N LEU A 85 -15.95 7.93 -6.04
CA LEU A 85 -15.50 9.13 -5.36
C LEU A 85 -15.08 8.75 -3.95
N LEU A 86 -13.80 8.94 -3.64
CA LEU A 86 -13.19 8.61 -2.36
C LEU A 86 -12.77 9.91 -1.67
N ASN A 87 -12.93 9.94 -0.34
CA ASN A 87 -12.66 11.08 0.53
C ASN A 87 -13.68 12.23 0.39
N ASP A 88 -13.93 12.69 -0.83
CA ASP A 88 -14.92 13.74 -1.07
C ASP A 88 -15.60 13.56 -2.43
N VAL A 89 -16.68 14.30 -2.68
CA VAL A 89 -17.35 14.34 -3.99
C VAL A 89 -16.48 15.01 -5.06
N GLY A 90 -15.47 15.78 -4.65
CA GLY A 90 -14.50 16.43 -5.52
C GLY A 90 -14.25 17.89 -5.17
N PRO A 91 -13.33 18.56 -5.90
CA PRO A 91 -12.95 19.94 -5.67
C PRO A 91 -14.12 20.91 -5.89
N ILE A 92 -14.22 21.93 -5.04
CA ILE A 92 -15.29 22.94 -5.06
C ILE A 92 -14.76 24.37 -5.25
N PHE A 93 -13.45 24.56 -5.23
CA PHE A 93 -12.82 25.86 -5.47
C PHE A 93 -11.84 25.78 -6.64
N ASP A 94 -11.79 26.85 -7.43
CA ASP A 94 -10.73 27.04 -8.40
C ASP A 94 -9.46 27.53 -7.70
N ALA A 95 -8.34 26.83 -7.89
CA ALA A 95 -7.10 27.10 -7.15
C ALA A 95 -6.48 28.49 -7.47
N GLU A 96 -6.70 29.02 -8.68
CA GLU A 96 -6.16 30.32 -9.10
C GLU A 96 -7.08 31.48 -8.66
N THR A 97 -8.36 31.37 -8.98
CA THR A 97 -9.33 32.46 -8.80
C THR A 97 -10.01 32.45 -7.43
N ARG A 98 -9.88 31.34 -6.67
CA ARG A 98 -10.58 31.06 -5.40
C ARG A 98 -12.10 31.13 -5.52
N ARG A 99 -12.62 31.08 -6.74
CA ARG A 99 -14.07 31.06 -6.99
C ARG A 99 -14.63 29.69 -6.65
N ARG A 100 -15.72 29.69 -5.90
CA ARG A 100 -16.48 28.48 -5.57
C ARG A 100 -17.31 28.06 -6.78
N VAL A 101 -17.25 26.78 -7.11
CA VAL A 101 -18.13 26.16 -8.10
C VAL A 101 -19.55 26.11 -7.54
N SER A 102 -20.53 26.43 -8.40
CA SER A 102 -21.93 26.39 -7.98
C SER A 102 -22.37 24.97 -7.63
N LEU A 103 -23.25 24.81 -6.63
CA LEU A 103 -23.90 23.52 -6.36
C LEU A 103 -24.66 22.98 -7.57
N SER A 104 -25.15 23.85 -8.47
CA SER A 104 -25.80 23.41 -9.71
C SER A 104 -24.84 22.67 -10.63
N THR A 105 -23.59 23.14 -10.76
CA THR A 105 -22.55 22.47 -11.55
C THR A 105 -22.20 21.12 -10.92
N ILE A 106 -21.94 21.09 -9.61
CA ILE A 106 -21.62 19.89 -8.84
C ILE A 106 -22.75 18.85 -8.97
N ASN A 107 -23.99 19.25 -8.68
CA ASN A 107 -25.15 18.37 -8.73
C ASN A 107 -25.54 17.96 -10.16
N GLY A 108 -25.10 18.71 -11.19
CA GLY A 108 -25.23 18.32 -12.59
C GLY A 108 -24.50 17.03 -12.93
N ALA A 109 -23.39 16.73 -12.24
CA ALA A 109 -22.68 15.45 -12.33
C ALA A 109 -23.23 14.43 -11.33
N LEU A 110 -23.30 14.79 -10.04
CA LEU A 110 -23.68 13.86 -8.97
C LEU A 110 -25.08 13.25 -9.14
N SER A 111 -26.02 13.99 -9.74
CA SER A 111 -27.37 13.47 -10.02
C SER A 111 -27.38 12.27 -10.97
N LEU A 112 -26.37 12.11 -11.83
CA LEU A 112 -26.22 10.92 -12.69
C LEU A 112 -25.88 9.66 -11.89
N MET A 113 -25.33 9.81 -10.68
CA MET A 113 -25.12 8.73 -9.70
C MET A 113 -26.29 8.62 -8.72
N GLY A 114 -27.34 9.42 -8.88
CA GLY A 114 -28.41 9.53 -7.89
C GLY A 114 -27.94 10.16 -6.57
N LEU A 115 -26.96 11.06 -6.61
CA LEU A 115 -26.44 11.77 -5.45
C LEU A 115 -26.74 13.28 -5.55
N ARG A 116 -26.81 13.96 -4.41
CA ARG A 116 -26.96 15.41 -4.32
C ARG A 116 -26.09 15.96 -3.18
N ALA A 117 -25.15 16.84 -3.50
CA ALA A 117 -24.41 17.62 -2.54
C ALA A 117 -25.22 18.83 -2.05
N GLY A 118 -25.07 19.16 -0.77
CA GLY A 118 -25.59 20.38 -0.15
C GLY A 118 -24.48 21.25 0.42
N GLU A 119 -24.83 22.16 1.33
CA GLU A 119 -23.90 23.14 1.90
C GLU A 119 -23.48 22.80 3.33
N ASN A 120 -24.17 21.89 4.01
CA ASN A 120 -23.86 21.59 5.41
C ASN A 120 -22.55 20.79 5.53
N TYR A 121 -21.73 21.20 6.48
CA TYR A 121 -20.46 20.58 6.82
C TYR A 121 -20.20 20.72 8.33
N SER A 122 -19.64 19.70 8.95
CA SER A 122 -19.16 19.76 10.33
C SER A 122 -17.95 18.85 10.51
N SER A 123 -16.91 19.36 11.15
CA SER A 123 -15.74 18.58 11.60
C SER A 123 -15.69 18.44 13.13
N LEU A 124 -16.80 18.75 13.81
CA LEU A 124 -16.92 18.66 15.26
C LEU A 124 -17.63 17.35 15.63
N PRO A 125 -16.94 16.35 16.19
CA PRO A 125 -17.55 15.05 16.49
C PRO A 125 -18.80 15.12 17.36
N LEU A 126 -18.88 16.09 18.26
CA LEU A 126 -20.05 16.30 19.13
C LEU A 126 -21.31 16.76 18.38
N ASP A 127 -21.15 17.36 17.22
CA ASP A 127 -22.22 17.82 16.34
C ASP A 127 -22.69 16.74 15.35
N ILE A 128 -21.98 15.61 15.28
CA ILE A 128 -22.28 14.53 14.34
C ILE A 128 -22.93 13.37 15.10
N GLU A 129 -24.00 12.82 14.53
CA GLU A 129 -24.71 11.68 15.08
C GLU A 129 -24.82 10.57 14.04
N LEU A 130 -24.59 9.33 14.48
CA LEU A 130 -24.85 8.15 13.65
C LEU A 130 -26.35 7.92 13.57
N VAL A 131 -26.91 7.93 12.37
CA VAL A 131 -28.33 7.61 12.12
C VAL A 131 -28.49 6.14 11.75
N HIS A 132 -27.64 5.67 10.83
CA HIS A 132 -27.69 4.30 10.34
C HIS A 132 -26.30 3.82 9.92
N LYS A 133 -26.00 2.55 10.17
CA LYS A 133 -24.85 1.85 9.58
C LYS A 133 -25.18 0.40 9.26
N LEU A 134 -24.46 -0.15 8.28
CA LEU A 134 -24.40 -1.58 7.98
C LEU A 134 -22.98 -2.09 8.32
N PRO A 135 -22.79 -2.70 9.51
CA PRO A 135 -21.47 -3.11 10.01
C PRO A 135 -20.67 -3.98 9.05
N GLU A 136 -21.33 -4.86 8.30
CA GLU A 136 -20.71 -5.73 7.29
C GLU A 136 -19.98 -4.96 6.18
N MET A 137 -20.33 -3.69 5.96
CA MET A 137 -19.65 -2.83 4.99
C MET A 137 -18.74 -1.81 5.65
N VAL A 138 -19.08 -1.26 6.82
CA VAL A 138 -18.38 -0.07 7.38
C VAL A 138 -17.64 -0.32 8.69
N GLU A 139 -17.52 -1.58 9.11
CA GLU A 139 -16.75 -2.00 10.29
C GLU A 139 -15.82 -3.20 10.01
N PHE A 140 -15.14 -3.20 8.84
CA PHE A 140 -14.33 -4.34 8.36
C PHE A 140 -13.19 -4.72 9.31
N GLU A 141 -12.20 -3.84 9.51
CA GLU A 141 -11.09 -4.10 10.46
C GLU A 141 -11.27 -3.36 11.80
N ARG A 142 -12.21 -2.41 11.85
CA ARG A 142 -12.41 -1.53 13.01
C ARG A 142 -13.86 -1.13 13.17
N LYS A 143 -14.37 -1.19 14.41
CA LYS A 143 -15.70 -0.68 14.76
C LYS A 143 -15.74 0.85 14.68
N LEU A 144 -16.84 1.38 14.15
CA LEU A 144 -17.15 2.81 14.11
C LEU A 144 -17.91 3.20 15.39
N VAL A 145 -17.15 3.55 16.43
CA VAL A 145 -17.66 3.92 17.77
C VAL A 145 -16.91 5.15 18.26
N PHE A 146 -17.62 6.27 18.48
CA PHE A 146 -17.05 7.57 18.90
C PHE A 146 -16.01 8.19 17.95
N GLU A 147 -16.06 7.83 16.67
CA GLU A 147 -15.08 8.26 15.66
C GLU A 147 -15.73 8.93 14.45
N LEU A 148 -16.86 9.61 14.66
CA LEU A 148 -17.49 10.42 13.64
C LEU A 148 -16.79 11.78 13.60
N THR A 149 -15.88 11.97 12.66
CA THR A 149 -15.03 13.17 12.60
C THR A 149 -15.43 14.16 11.51
N HIS A 150 -16.13 13.70 10.46
CA HIS A 150 -16.46 14.53 9.30
C HIS A 150 -17.90 14.31 8.86
N PHE A 151 -18.66 15.39 8.74
CA PHE A 151 -19.98 15.40 8.12
C PHE A 151 -19.91 16.28 6.89
N ARG A 152 -20.29 15.73 5.74
CA ARG A 152 -20.49 16.49 4.51
C ARG A 152 -21.82 16.13 3.90
N GLU A 153 -22.66 17.12 3.64
CA GLU A 153 -24.00 16.89 3.11
C GLU A 153 -23.94 16.32 1.68
N VAL A 154 -24.05 15.01 1.59
CA VAL A 154 -24.30 14.27 0.35
C VAL A 154 -25.50 13.37 0.61
N ARG A 155 -26.52 13.46 -0.25
CA ARG A 155 -27.75 12.68 -0.12
C ARG A 155 -27.94 11.76 -1.32
N SER A 156 -28.28 10.52 -1.05
CA SER A 156 -28.86 9.64 -2.05
C SER A 156 -30.26 10.14 -2.43
N THR A 157 -30.52 10.23 -3.74
CA THR A 157 -31.79 10.65 -4.34
C THR A 157 -32.42 9.55 -5.18
N SER A 158 -31.77 8.39 -5.27
CA SER A 158 -32.20 7.23 -6.07
C SER A 158 -32.48 6.03 -5.17
N PRO A 159 -33.65 5.35 -5.31
CA PRO A 159 -33.93 4.13 -4.58
C PRO A 159 -33.08 2.94 -5.03
N ARG A 160 -32.34 3.06 -6.14
CA ARG A 160 -31.38 2.04 -6.62
C ARG A 160 -30.03 2.11 -5.90
N ASN A 161 -29.79 3.18 -5.15
CA ASN A 161 -28.57 3.34 -4.39
C ASN A 161 -28.71 2.64 -3.03
N GLN A 162 -27.64 2.01 -2.57
CA GLN A 162 -27.57 1.46 -1.22
C GLN A 162 -26.75 2.39 -0.34
N VAL A 163 -27.33 2.82 0.78
CA VAL A 163 -26.67 3.63 1.81
C VAL A 163 -26.18 2.71 2.92
N PHE A 164 -24.87 2.72 3.18
CA PHE A 164 -24.25 1.91 4.23
C PHE A 164 -23.91 2.69 5.49
N LEU A 165 -23.80 4.02 5.39
CA LEU A 165 -23.57 4.91 6.52
C LEU A 165 -24.37 6.19 6.32
N GLN A 166 -25.23 6.52 7.28
CA GLN A 166 -25.96 7.76 7.33
C GLN A 166 -25.70 8.47 8.65
N LEU A 167 -25.47 9.77 8.53
CA LEU A 167 -25.15 10.68 9.63
C LEU A 167 -26.18 11.80 9.68
N ARG A 168 -26.29 12.42 10.85
CA ARG A 168 -27.03 13.66 11.08
C ARG A 168 -26.12 14.71 11.70
N MET A 169 -26.22 15.94 11.21
CA MET A 169 -25.62 17.13 11.83
C MET A 169 -26.64 17.72 12.81
N LYS A 170 -26.32 17.75 14.11
CA LYS A 170 -27.28 18.13 15.16
C LYS A 170 -27.67 19.61 15.08
N SER A 171 -26.74 20.47 14.72
CA SER A 171 -26.94 21.91 14.63
C SER A 171 -27.91 22.36 13.53
N SER A 172 -28.05 21.58 12.45
CA SER A 172 -28.92 21.91 11.30
C SER A 172 -30.00 20.87 11.00
N ASP A 173 -29.98 19.72 11.67
CA ASP A 173 -30.76 18.52 11.37
C ASP A 173 -30.54 17.98 9.94
N ALA A 174 -29.47 18.44 9.26
CA ALA A 174 -29.10 17.96 7.95
C ALA A 174 -28.64 16.50 8.01
N LEU A 175 -28.95 15.73 6.97
CA LEU A 175 -28.51 14.34 6.84
C LEU A 175 -27.39 14.21 5.80
N ALA A 176 -26.51 13.23 6.00
CA ALA A 176 -25.48 12.84 5.04
C ALA A 176 -25.45 11.32 4.88
N ASP A 177 -25.52 10.84 3.65
CA ASP A 177 -25.26 9.46 3.28
C ASP A 177 -23.77 9.34 2.96
N ALA A 178 -22.96 9.10 3.99
CA ALA A 178 -21.51 9.17 3.95
C ALA A 178 -20.83 7.99 3.24
N VAL A 179 -21.55 6.87 3.08
CA VAL A 179 -21.08 5.72 2.30
C VAL A 179 -22.24 5.22 1.45
N VAL A 180 -22.10 5.32 0.13
CA VAL A 180 -23.15 4.99 -0.84
C VAL A 180 -22.58 4.16 -1.99
N LEU A 181 -23.29 3.11 -2.34
CA LEU A 181 -23.10 2.38 -3.59
C LEU A 181 -24.21 2.74 -4.56
N ALA A 182 -23.83 3.09 -5.78
CA ALA A 182 -24.75 3.42 -6.88
C ALA A 182 -24.56 2.41 -8.03
N PRO A 183 -25.56 2.21 -8.91
CA PRO A 183 -25.43 1.29 -10.04
C PRO A 183 -24.24 1.57 -10.97
N ASN A 184 -23.78 2.83 -11.03
CA ASN A 184 -22.64 3.31 -11.82
C ASN A 184 -21.43 3.72 -10.96
N GLY A 185 -21.28 3.17 -9.74
CA GLY A 185 -20.08 3.34 -8.93
C GLY A 185 -20.37 3.56 -7.45
N GLY A 186 -19.75 4.55 -6.81
CA GLY A 186 -19.94 4.76 -5.38
C GLY A 186 -19.31 6.04 -4.83
N TYR A 187 -19.63 6.32 -3.57
CA TYR A 187 -19.12 7.44 -2.80
C TYR A 187 -18.75 6.99 -1.39
N ILE A 188 -17.54 7.32 -0.95
CA ILE A 188 -17.08 7.14 0.42
C ILE A 188 -16.54 8.49 0.90
N GLY A 189 -17.20 9.06 1.90
CA GLY A 189 -16.81 10.32 2.52
C GLY A 189 -15.55 10.22 3.39
N GLU A 190 -15.00 11.39 3.68
CA GLU A 190 -13.78 11.58 4.46
C GLU A 190 -13.84 10.85 5.80
N SER A 191 -12.71 10.29 6.21
CA SER A 191 -12.57 9.48 7.44
C SER A 191 -13.35 8.16 7.50
N TYR A 192 -14.17 7.84 6.48
CA TYR A 192 -14.97 6.62 6.46
C TYR A 192 -14.40 5.49 5.61
N MET A 193 -13.37 5.73 4.80
CA MET A 193 -12.63 4.67 4.08
C MET A 193 -11.67 3.91 5.03
N ARG A 194 -10.90 4.66 5.82
CA ARG A 194 -9.86 4.12 6.71
C ARG A 194 -9.79 4.90 8.01
N HIS A 195 -9.28 4.26 9.04
CA HIS A 195 -8.78 4.87 10.27
C HIS A 195 -7.25 4.83 10.26
N MET A 196 -6.63 5.86 10.82
CA MET A 196 -5.20 5.89 11.13
C MET A 196 -5.07 6.26 12.61
N ASP A 197 -4.41 5.39 13.37
CA ASP A 197 -4.13 5.65 14.77
C ASP A 197 -3.09 6.79 14.88
N PRO A 198 -3.36 7.86 15.65
CA PRO A 198 -2.50 9.04 15.68
C PRO A 198 -1.17 8.83 16.41
N GLU A 199 -1.05 7.79 17.23
CA GLU A 199 0.18 7.51 18.01
C GLU A 199 1.06 6.47 17.30
N THR A 200 0.43 5.39 16.82
CA THR A 200 1.12 4.24 16.22
C THR A 200 1.16 4.30 14.70
N PHE A 201 0.43 5.24 14.08
CA PHE A 201 0.23 5.34 12.62
C PHE A 201 -0.36 4.08 11.97
N LYS A 202 -0.87 3.15 12.79
CA LYS A 202 -1.50 1.92 12.30
C LYS A 202 -2.74 2.28 11.50
N ARG A 203 -2.77 1.81 10.25
CA ARG A 203 -3.92 1.97 9.35
C ARG A 203 -4.84 0.77 9.48
N GLN A 204 -6.15 1.04 9.47
CA GLN A 204 -7.18 0.01 9.44
C GLN A 204 -8.29 0.42 8.49
N TRP A 205 -8.74 -0.48 7.62
CA TRP A 205 -9.91 -0.24 6.79
C TRP A 205 -11.19 -0.20 7.62
N ARG A 206 -12.01 0.83 7.38
CA ARG A 206 -13.38 0.87 7.87
C ARG A 206 -14.32 0.18 6.90
N ILE A 207 -14.17 0.49 5.62
CA ILE A 207 -14.94 -0.15 4.55
C ILE A 207 -14.40 -1.57 4.34
N ASP A 208 -15.25 -2.56 4.04
CA ASP A 208 -14.79 -3.79 3.37
C ASP A 208 -14.45 -3.44 1.92
N PRO A 209 -13.16 -3.25 1.58
CA PRO A 209 -12.82 -2.72 0.27
C PRO A 209 -13.10 -3.77 -0.82
N PHE A 210 -12.99 -5.07 -0.49
CA PHE A 210 -13.24 -6.16 -1.42
C PHE A 210 -14.73 -6.21 -1.82
N ALA A 211 -15.63 -6.13 -0.83
CA ALA A 211 -17.07 -6.09 -1.08
C ALA A 211 -17.50 -4.78 -1.76
N PHE A 212 -16.97 -3.64 -1.33
CA PHE A 212 -17.34 -2.35 -1.91
C PHE A 212 -16.91 -2.25 -3.39
N PHE A 213 -15.62 -2.46 -3.68
CA PHE A 213 -15.10 -2.29 -5.04
C PHE A 213 -15.63 -3.36 -6.00
N SER A 214 -15.81 -4.61 -5.57
CA SER A 214 -16.36 -5.65 -6.43
C SER A 214 -17.78 -5.33 -6.90
N ARG A 215 -18.61 -4.76 -6.01
CA ARG A 215 -19.98 -4.36 -6.29
C ARG A 215 -20.06 -3.05 -7.08
N ALA A 216 -19.25 -2.05 -6.72
CA ALA A 216 -19.22 -0.75 -7.42
C ALA A 216 -18.76 -0.88 -8.88
N LEU A 217 -17.84 -1.81 -9.12
CA LEU A 217 -17.25 -2.08 -10.44
C LEU A 217 -17.95 -3.21 -11.21
N ASP A 218 -18.90 -3.88 -10.58
CA ASP A 218 -19.67 -5.00 -11.13
C ASP A 218 -18.74 -6.09 -11.67
N VAL A 219 -17.94 -6.63 -10.74
CA VAL A 219 -16.93 -7.67 -10.99
C VAL A 219 -17.01 -8.85 -10.02
N GLU A 220 -18.03 -8.93 -9.17
CA GLU A 220 -18.22 -10.06 -8.23
C GLU A 220 -18.21 -11.42 -8.94
N ASN A 221 -18.79 -11.48 -10.15
CA ASN A 221 -18.87 -12.69 -10.96
C ASN A 221 -17.85 -12.73 -12.11
N SER A 222 -16.90 -11.80 -12.13
CA SER A 222 -15.84 -11.79 -13.15
C SER A 222 -14.80 -12.86 -12.85
N PRO A 223 -14.30 -13.58 -13.87
CA PRO A 223 -13.12 -14.41 -13.69
C PRO A 223 -11.94 -13.52 -13.31
N ARG A 224 -11.14 -13.97 -12.33
CA ARG A 224 -9.95 -13.28 -11.86
C ARG A 224 -8.80 -14.29 -11.68
N PRO A 225 -7.54 -13.87 -11.90
CA PRO A 225 -6.39 -14.73 -11.65
C PRO A 225 -6.40 -15.23 -10.21
N ASP A 226 -6.21 -16.53 -10.02
CA ASP A 226 -6.00 -17.10 -8.69
C ASP A 226 -4.49 -17.12 -8.42
N CYS A 227 -4.03 -16.21 -7.56
CA CYS A 227 -2.64 -16.15 -7.12
C CYS A 227 -2.31 -17.16 -6.00
N THR A 228 -3.28 -17.94 -5.55
CA THR A 228 -3.16 -18.88 -4.42
C THR A 228 -3.22 -20.34 -4.83
N THR A 229 -3.52 -20.66 -6.09
CA THR A 229 -3.65 -22.04 -6.60
C THR A 229 -2.87 -22.24 -7.89
N LEU A 230 -2.12 -23.34 -7.98
CA LEU A 230 -1.48 -23.81 -9.21
C LEU A 230 -1.86 -25.27 -9.46
N ASN A 231 -2.37 -25.57 -10.66
CA ASN A 231 -2.79 -26.92 -11.07
C ASN A 231 -3.77 -27.60 -10.08
N GLY A 232 -4.68 -26.83 -9.49
CA GLY A 232 -5.69 -27.32 -8.55
C GLY A 232 -5.19 -27.53 -7.11
N ASN A 233 -3.93 -27.22 -6.82
CA ASN A 233 -3.34 -27.26 -5.48
C ASN A 233 -3.04 -25.85 -4.96
N ARG A 234 -3.25 -25.63 -3.66
CA ARG A 234 -2.86 -24.38 -3.02
C ARG A 234 -1.34 -24.23 -3.07
N ILE A 235 -0.90 -23.04 -3.43
CA ILE A 235 0.51 -22.65 -3.38
C ILE A 235 0.86 -22.41 -1.91
N TYR A 236 1.98 -23.01 -1.49
CA TYR A 236 2.62 -22.71 -0.21
C TYR A 236 4.00 -22.14 -0.52
N TYR A 237 4.31 -21.01 0.11
CA TYR A 237 5.64 -20.45 0.17
C TYR A 237 5.83 -19.84 1.56
N SER A 238 7.07 -19.85 2.03
CA SER A 238 7.47 -19.25 3.30
C SER A 238 8.83 -18.61 3.10
N HIS A 239 8.99 -17.38 3.59
CA HIS A 239 10.29 -16.73 3.67
C HIS A 239 10.56 -16.25 5.10
N ILE A 240 11.84 -16.16 5.44
CA ILE A 240 12.35 -15.59 6.68
C ILE A 240 13.43 -14.59 6.29
N ASP A 241 13.16 -13.32 6.57
CA ASP A 241 14.09 -12.22 6.34
C ASP A 241 15.30 -12.33 7.27
N GLY A 242 16.42 -11.74 6.85
CA GLY A 242 17.70 -11.88 7.53
C GLY A 242 17.77 -11.14 8.86
N ASP A 243 16.78 -10.31 9.16
CA ASP A 243 16.69 -9.47 10.34
C ASP A 243 16.75 -10.26 11.64
N GLY A 244 17.58 -9.76 12.56
CA GLY A 244 17.62 -10.23 13.92
C GLY A 244 18.27 -11.60 14.10
N LEU A 245 19.10 -12.04 13.15
CA LEU A 245 19.95 -13.22 13.32
C LEU A 245 20.80 -13.11 14.60
N LEU A 246 21.28 -11.90 14.90
CA LEU A 246 22.07 -11.60 16.11
C LEU A 246 21.23 -11.26 17.35
N ASN A 247 19.90 -11.17 17.23
CA ASN A 247 19.05 -10.78 18.36
C ASN A 247 18.88 -11.91 19.37
N LEU A 248 18.77 -11.54 20.65
CA LEU A 248 18.28 -12.45 21.69
C LEU A 248 16.77 -12.65 21.53
N SER A 249 16.31 -13.88 21.71
CA SER A 249 14.90 -14.20 21.64
C SER A 249 14.14 -13.57 22.82
N LEU A 250 13.03 -12.89 22.53
CA LEU A 250 12.14 -12.33 23.55
C LEU A 250 11.34 -13.41 24.30
N THR A 251 11.20 -14.59 23.70
CA THR A 251 10.49 -15.73 24.31
C THR A 251 11.40 -16.62 25.15
N ASP A 252 12.69 -16.60 24.84
CA ASP A 252 13.74 -17.37 25.50
C ASP A 252 15.02 -16.54 25.50
N GLN A 253 15.23 -15.78 26.58
CA GLN A 253 16.32 -14.81 26.67
C GLN A 253 17.73 -15.43 26.77
N ASN A 254 17.84 -16.76 26.71
CA ASN A 254 19.12 -17.46 26.68
C ASN A 254 19.54 -17.87 25.26
N SER A 255 18.61 -17.85 24.31
CA SER A 255 18.81 -18.32 22.93
C SER A 255 18.75 -17.15 21.96
N SER A 256 19.47 -17.24 20.85
CA SER A 256 19.29 -16.27 19.75
C SER A 256 17.95 -16.51 19.04
N SER A 257 17.39 -15.47 18.41
CA SER A 257 16.20 -15.62 17.56
C SER A 257 16.44 -16.63 16.43
N ALA A 258 17.63 -16.61 15.81
CA ALA A 258 18.00 -17.57 14.77
C ALA A 258 18.01 -19.02 15.28
N GLU A 259 18.56 -19.27 16.47
CA GLU A 259 18.57 -20.60 17.09
C GLU A 259 17.15 -21.11 17.34
N VAL A 260 16.28 -20.25 17.87
CA VAL A 260 14.87 -20.58 18.09
C VAL A 260 14.16 -20.91 16.77
N VAL A 261 14.38 -20.13 15.71
CA VAL A 261 13.79 -20.39 14.38
C VAL A 261 14.28 -21.73 13.82
N ILE A 262 15.58 -21.99 13.89
CA ILE A 262 16.15 -23.25 13.40
C ILE A 262 15.54 -24.44 14.15
N GLU A 263 15.54 -24.40 15.49
CA GLU A 263 15.18 -25.55 16.33
C GLU A 263 13.68 -25.79 16.43
N LYS A 264 12.87 -24.74 16.38
CA LYS A 264 11.41 -24.85 16.60
C LYS A 264 10.60 -24.76 15.31
N ILE A 265 11.20 -24.36 14.20
CA ILE A 265 10.52 -24.20 12.91
C ILE A 265 11.21 -25.04 11.84
N LEU A 266 12.45 -24.70 11.47
CA LEU A 266 13.10 -25.30 10.30
C LEU A 266 13.36 -26.80 10.49
N GLU A 267 13.83 -27.21 11.68
CA GLU A 267 14.09 -28.62 12.02
C GLU A 267 12.81 -29.40 12.38
N VAL A 268 11.78 -28.72 12.90
CA VAL A 268 10.50 -29.34 13.30
C VAL A 268 9.61 -29.66 12.11
N TYR A 269 9.66 -28.84 11.06
CA TYR A 269 8.86 -29.00 9.85
C TYR A 269 9.73 -29.32 8.62
N PRO A 270 10.46 -30.45 8.61
CA PRO A 270 11.37 -30.81 7.53
C PRO A 270 10.65 -31.07 6.19
N ASP A 271 9.33 -31.24 6.19
CA ASP A 271 8.53 -31.47 5.00
C ASP A 271 8.00 -30.16 4.37
N LEU A 272 8.21 -29.00 5.02
CA LEU A 272 7.80 -27.69 4.51
C LEU A 272 9.01 -26.91 3.97
N PRO A 273 8.92 -26.33 2.75
CA PRO A 273 10.00 -25.51 2.21
C PRO A 273 10.04 -24.11 2.85
N PHE A 274 11.22 -23.66 3.24
CA PHE A 274 11.46 -22.33 3.80
C PHE A 274 12.56 -21.61 3.00
N THR A 275 12.26 -20.44 2.45
CA THR A 275 13.30 -19.54 1.93
C THR A 275 13.87 -18.76 3.11
N VAL A 276 15.14 -18.96 3.45
CA VAL A 276 15.77 -18.29 4.61
C VAL A 276 16.89 -17.41 4.10
N SER A 277 16.89 -16.15 4.53
CA SER A 277 17.91 -15.20 4.14
C SER A 277 18.81 -14.78 5.29
N VAL A 278 19.96 -14.19 4.96
CA VAL A 278 20.88 -13.57 5.93
C VAL A 278 21.38 -12.23 5.41
N ILE A 279 21.58 -11.28 6.31
CA ILE A 279 22.34 -10.06 6.05
C ILE A 279 23.82 -10.42 6.11
N VAL A 280 24.56 -10.27 5.01
CA VAL A 280 25.95 -10.79 4.94
C VAL A 280 26.86 -10.14 5.98
N THR A 281 26.65 -8.85 6.28
CA THR A 281 27.41 -8.14 7.32
C THR A 281 27.28 -8.79 8.71
N GLU A 282 26.18 -9.46 9.03
CA GLU A 282 25.93 -10.11 10.32
C GLU A 282 26.54 -11.52 10.44
N VAL A 283 27.03 -12.08 9.34
CA VAL A 283 27.62 -13.43 9.29
C VAL A 283 29.09 -13.42 8.86
N GLU A 284 29.55 -12.38 8.17
CA GLU A 284 30.94 -12.24 7.76
C GLU A 284 31.84 -11.85 8.93
N MET A 285 32.91 -12.64 9.15
CA MET A 285 33.88 -12.43 10.24
C MET A 285 34.65 -11.10 10.16
N ALA A 286 34.74 -10.50 8.97
CA ALA A 286 35.43 -9.23 8.75
C ALA A 286 34.58 -8.02 9.18
N THR A 287 33.31 -8.24 9.49
CA THR A 287 32.34 -7.20 9.82
C THR A 287 31.69 -7.47 11.19
N LEU A 288 30.35 -7.49 11.29
CA LEU A 288 29.63 -7.75 12.55
C LEU A 288 29.51 -9.26 12.87
N GLY A 289 29.90 -10.14 11.95
CA GLY A 289 29.76 -11.58 12.11
C GLY A 289 30.72 -12.19 13.14
N SER A 290 30.30 -13.34 13.68
CA SER A 290 31.08 -14.15 14.60
C SER A 290 31.13 -15.61 14.15
N LYS A 291 31.94 -16.44 14.83
CA LYS A 291 31.96 -17.88 14.55
C LYS A 291 30.60 -18.51 14.80
N GLU A 292 29.89 -18.01 15.81
CA GLU A 292 28.56 -18.43 16.22
C GLU A 292 27.52 -18.04 15.16
N SER A 293 27.49 -16.78 14.70
CA SER A 293 26.53 -16.34 13.68
C SER A 293 26.73 -17.07 12.34
N MET A 294 27.99 -17.23 11.91
CA MET A 294 28.32 -18.03 10.72
C MET A 294 27.93 -19.51 10.90
N ALA A 295 28.11 -20.08 12.10
CA ALA A 295 27.72 -21.45 12.38
C ALA A 295 26.20 -21.64 12.36
N LEU A 296 25.43 -20.68 12.86
CA LEU A 296 23.97 -20.67 12.80
C LEU A 296 23.46 -20.58 11.36
N ALA A 297 23.99 -19.65 10.55
CA ALA A 297 23.65 -19.54 9.13
C ALA A 297 23.95 -20.85 8.36
N ARG A 298 25.14 -21.43 8.57
CA ARG A 298 25.51 -22.74 8.00
C ARG A 298 24.60 -23.87 8.50
N ARG A 299 24.16 -23.85 9.75
CA ARG A 299 23.23 -24.85 10.31
C ARG A 299 21.90 -24.79 9.58
N ALA A 300 21.30 -23.60 9.46
CA ALA A 300 20.06 -23.40 8.71
C ALA A 300 20.21 -23.85 7.24
N PHE A 301 21.25 -23.39 6.56
CA PHE A 301 21.45 -23.70 5.13
C PHE A 301 21.84 -25.14 4.82
N ARG A 302 22.25 -25.94 5.80
CA ARG A 302 22.43 -27.39 5.61
C ARG A 302 21.12 -28.16 5.59
N LEU A 303 20.03 -27.60 6.11
CA LEU A 303 18.75 -28.28 6.15
C LEU A 303 18.21 -28.49 4.73
N PRO A 304 17.66 -29.69 4.41
CA PRO A 304 17.21 -30.02 3.07
C PRO A 304 15.97 -29.23 2.64
N ASN A 305 15.18 -28.75 3.59
CA ASN A 305 13.96 -27.99 3.39
C ASN A 305 14.17 -26.46 3.38
N VAL A 306 15.42 -26.00 3.48
CA VAL A 306 15.75 -24.57 3.43
C VAL A 306 16.29 -24.20 2.06
N GLU A 307 15.68 -23.22 1.41
CA GLU A 307 16.21 -22.54 0.23
C GLU A 307 16.98 -21.29 0.68
N PRO A 308 18.30 -21.18 0.40
CA PRO A 308 19.08 -20.04 0.85
C PRO A 308 18.79 -18.80 0.01
N ALA A 309 18.67 -17.66 0.68
CA ALA A 309 18.49 -16.35 0.07
C ALA A 309 19.47 -15.33 0.67
N SER A 310 19.68 -14.23 -0.04
CA SER A 310 20.37 -13.06 0.48
C SER A 310 19.37 -12.05 1.01
N HIS A 311 19.68 -11.43 2.16
CA HIS A 311 19.05 -10.21 2.63
C HIS A 311 20.00 -9.03 2.55
N THR A 312 20.73 -8.97 1.43
CA THR A 312 21.72 -7.95 1.10
C THR A 312 23.01 -7.99 1.93
N TYR A 313 23.92 -7.05 1.68
CA TYR A 313 25.18 -6.92 2.38
C TYR A 313 25.03 -6.04 3.61
N SER A 314 24.64 -4.79 3.44
CA SER A 314 24.61 -3.78 4.51
C SER A 314 23.21 -3.48 5.04
N HIS A 315 22.20 -4.19 4.52
CA HIS A 315 20.79 -3.98 4.82
C HIS A 315 20.36 -2.53 4.53
N PRO A 316 20.29 -2.12 3.24
CA PRO A 316 19.65 -0.87 2.85
C PRO A 316 18.25 -0.76 3.46
N LEU A 317 18.07 0.22 4.36
CA LEU A 317 16.76 0.65 4.87
C LEU A 317 16.00 1.41 3.79
N VAL A 318 16.73 2.23 3.03
CA VAL A 318 16.24 2.92 1.84
C VAL A 318 17.22 2.65 0.71
N TRP A 319 16.75 2.05 -0.38
CA TRP A 319 17.57 1.71 -1.55
C TRP A 319 17.91 2.93 -2.40
N ASN A 320 16.93 3.83 -2.58
CA ASN A 320 17.11 5.07 -3.30
C ASN A 320 16.33 6.21 -2.63
N ARG A 321 17.06 7.15 -2.04
CA ARG A 321 16.50 8.31 -1.34
C ARG A 321 15.74 9.27 -2.25
N ASP A 322 16.00 9.27 -3.56
CA ASP A 322 15.24 10.08 -4.53
C ASP A 322 13.83 9.51 -4.77
N LEU A 323 13.62 8.24 -4.41
CA LEU A 323 12.33 7.55 -4.53
C LEU A 323 11.61 7.43 -3.18
N ALA A 324 12.24 7.83 -2.07
CA ALA A 324 11.68 7.72 -0.72
C ALA A 324 11.20 9.06 -0.19
N PHE A 325 10.33 9.03 0.83
CA PHE A 325 9.94 10.26 1.51
C PHE A 325 11.00 10.70 2.53
N ASP A 326 11.15 12.02 2.67
CA ASP A 326 11.98 12.62 3.72
C ASP A 326 11.57 12.15 5.12
N TYR A 327 10.28 11.93 5.35
CA TYR A 327 9.76 11.43 6.64
C TYR A 327 10.28 10.03 6.95
N GLU A 328 10.25 9.13 5.97
CA GLU A 328 10.73 7.74 6.12
C GLU A 328 12.22 7.71 6.44
N ILE A 329 13.01 8.50 5.71
CA ILE A 329 14.46 8.66 5.96
C ILE A 329 14.70 9.21 7.38
N SER A 330 13.94 10.24 7.76
CA SER A 330 14.06 10.88 9.07
C SER A 330 13.68 9.93 10.20
N GLN A 331 12.66 9.10 9.99
CA GLN A 331 12.23 8.10 10.95
C GLN A 331 13.30 7.03 11.16
N TYR A 332 13.87 6.47 10.09
CA TYR A 332 14.96 5.50 10.22
C TYR A 332 16.18 6.08 10.93
N LEU A 333 16.56 7.33 10.63
CA LEU A 333 17.66 8.02 11.31
C LEU A 333 17.37 8.33 12.78
N TYR A 334 16.08 8.44 13.16
CA TYR A 334 15.67 8.63 14.55
C TYR A 334 15.63 7.31 15.31
N ASP A 335 15.14 6.24 14.68
CA ASP A 335 14.96 4.92 15.30
C ASP A 335 16.26 4.10 15.38
N MET A 336 17.25 4.38 14.51
CA MET A 336 18.49 3.61 14.41
C MET A 336 19.74 4.49 14.46
N ASP A 337 20.42 4.48 15.60
CA ASP A 337 21.68 5.23 15.83
C ASP A 337 22.78 4.90 14.81
N ASN A 338 22.80 3.69 14.27
CA ASN A 338 23.81 3.23 13.33
C ASN A 338 23.44 3.50 11.86
N ALA A 339 22.21 3.92 11.56
CA ALA A 339 21.78 4.13 10.19
C ALA A 339 22.60 5.26 9.54
N ARG A 340 23.14 5.02 8.35
CA ARG A 340 24.03 5.99 7.67
C ARG A 340 23.72 6.11 6.19
N ILE A 341 23.65 7.36 5.74
CA ILE A 341 23.55 7.70 4.33
C ILE A 341 24.85 7.33 3.62
N SER A 342 24.74 6.60 2.51
CA SER A 342 25.85 6.20 1.65
C SER A 342 25.38 6.23 0.20
N GLY A 343 25.93 7.15 -0.60
CA GLY A 343 25.43 7.39 -1.96
C GLY A 343 23.93 7.70 -1.98
N LYS A 344 23.18 6.94 -2.80
CA LYS A 344 21.72 7.01 -2.89
C LYS A 344 20.98 6.30 -1.75
N GLY A 345 21.66 5.42 -0.99
CA GLY A 345 21.03 4.58 0.01
C GLY A 345 21.12 5.14 1.43
N LEU A 346 20.27 4.61 2.31
CA LEU A 346 20.39 4.65 3.76
C LEU A 346 20.64 3.23 4.25
N LEU A 347 21.79 2.96 4.85
CA LEU A 347 22.22 1.61 5.24
C LEU A 347 22.03 1.40 6.74
N ALA A 348 21.48 0.25 7.16
CA ALA A 348 21.38 -0.10 8.57
C ALA A 348 22.76 -0.43 9.17
N TRP A 349 23.63 -1.09 8.39
CA TRP A 349 24.94 -1.54 8.83
C TRP A 349 26.08 -0.88 8.02
N PRO A 350 26.53 0.32 8.40
CA PRO A 350 27.66 0.96 7.74
C PRO A 350 28.96 0.23 8.05
N VAL A 351 29.45 -0.53 7.08
CA VAL A 351 30.76 -1.20 7.16
C VAL A 351 31.88 -0.21 6.87
N GLU A 352 33.01 -0.32 7.58
CA GLU A 352 34.18 0.53 7.35
C GLU A 352 34.69 0.40 5.90
N ASN A 353 34.98 1.52 5.26
CA ASN A 353 35.43 1.60 3.86
C ASN A 353 34.44 1.01 2.83
N TYR A 354 33.15 0.89 3.18
CA TYR A 354 32.10 0.51 2.25
C TYR A 354 31.23 1.71 1.87
N GLU A 355 31.03 1.90 0.57
CA GLU A 355 30.02 2.79 0.01
C GLU A 355 28.94 1.94 -0.67
N TYR A 356 27.69 2.41 -0.66
CA TYR A 356 26.56 1.69 -1.25
C TYR A 356 26.87 1.28 -2.69
N ASP A 357 26.86 -0.03 -2.93
CA ASP A 357 27.11 -0.64 -4.23
C ASP A 357 26.01 -1.67 -4.52
N PRO A 358 25.10 -1.42 -5.48
CA PRO A 358 24.01 -2.34 -5.79
C PRO A 358 24.50 -3.71 -6.29
N GLU A 359 25.68 -3.81 -6.92
CA GLU A 359 26.23 -5.13 -7.28
C GLU A 359 26.62 -5.92 -6.05
N LYS A 360 27.24 -5.23 -5.08
CA LYS A 360 27.59 -5.87 -3.82
C LYS A 360 26.37 -6.29 -3.03
N GLU A 361 25.36 -5.42 -2.92
CA GLU A 361 24.11 -5.71 -2.20
C GLU A 361 23.31 -6.86 -2.83
N VAL A 362 23.27 -6.95 -4.16
CA VAL A 362 22.37 -7.88 -4.88
C VAL A 362 23.07 -9.17 -5.33
N VAL A 363 24.19 -9.03 -6.05
CA VAL A 363 24.80 -10.15 -6.80
C VAL A 363 25.92 -10.80 -6.00
N TRP A 364 26.81 -9.98 -5.45
CA TRP A 364 27.96 -10.48 -4.69
C TRP A 364 27.51 -11.23 -3.43
N THR A 365 26.50 -10.74 -2.72
CA THR A 365 25.96 -11.38 -1.51
C THR A 365 25.47 -12.79 -1.76
N CYS A 366 24.76 -13.04 -2.86
CA CYS A 366 24.34 -14.38 -3.24
C CYS A 366 25.53 -15.31 -3.49
N LYS A 367 26.58 -14.83 -4.17
CA LYS A 367 27.83 -15.58 -4.38
C LYS A 367 28.57 -15.84 -3.07
N TYR A 368 28.66 -14.84 -2.19
CA TYR A 368 29.28 -14.98 -0.87
C TYR A 368 28.60 -16.09 -0.07
N ILE A 369 27.27 -16.11 -0.04
CA ILE A 369 26.50 -17.15 0.64
C ILE A 369 26.82 -18.52 0.04
N GLU A 370 26.80 -18.66 -1.29
CA GLU A 370 27.12 -19.92 -1.98
C GLU A 370 28.53 -20.43 -1.66
N GLU A 371 29.54 -19.56 -1.66
CA GLU A 371 30.94 -19.93 -1.44
C GLU A 371 31.28 -20.22 0.02
N ASN A 372 30.63 -19.52 0.96
CA ASN A 372 31.05 -19.50 2.37
C ASN A 372 30.07 -20.19 3.32
N LEU A 373 28.79 -20.24 3.00
CA LEU A 373 27.75 -20.69 3.93
C LEU A 373 27.02 -21.96 3.49
N LEU A 374 27.03 -22.28 2.19
CA LEU A 374 26.29 -23.43 1.66
C LEU A 374 27.13 -24.72 1.63
N PRO A 375 26.48 -25.90 1.78
CA PRO A 375 27.12 -27.16 1.45
C PRO A 375 27.33 -27.29 -0.07
N PRO A 376 28.30 -28.10 -0.54
CA PRO A 376 28.54 -28.32 -1.96
C PRO A 376 27.27 -28.73 -2.72
N GLY A 377 27.03 -28.09 -3.87
CA GLY A 377 25.90 -28.40 -4.75
C GLY A 377 24.60 -27.63 -4.46
N LYS A 378 24.55 -26.84 -3.36
CA LYS A 378 23.44 -25.94 -3.06
C LYS A 378 23.78 -24.52 -3.53
N LYS A 379 22.78 -23.76 -3.97
CA LYS A 379 22.93 -22.41 -4.54
C LYS A 379 22.09 -21.39 -3.79
N CYS A 380 22.52 -20.13 -3.83
CA CYS A 380 21.74 -18.98 -3.36
C CYS A 380 21.20 -18.24 -4.59
N GLY A 381 19.94 -18.46 -4.92
CA GLY A 381 19.32 -17.93 -6.15
C GLY A 381 18.27 -16.84 -5.91
N ILE A 382 18.03 -16.46 -4.65
CA ILE A 382 16.95 -15.56 -4.26
C ILE A 382 17.51 -14.38 -3.47
N LEU A 383 17.07 -13.17 -3.82
CA LEU A 383 17.24 -11.96 -3.02
C LEU A 383 15.91 -11.61 -2.33
N LEU A 384 15.92 -11.45 -1.02
CA LEU A 384 14.82 -10.82 -0.28
C LEU A 384 15.17 -9.34 -0.09
N TRP A 385 14.36 -8.43 -0.63
CA TRP A 385 14.66 -7.00 -0.56
C TRP A 385 14.60 -6.49 0.88
N SER A 386 15.62 -5.78 1.33
CA SER A 386 15.67 -5.19 2.67
C SER A 386 14.94 -3.84 2.73
N GLY A 387 14.58 -3.44 3.95
CA GLY A 387 14.07 -2.09 4.23
C GLY A 387 12.79 -1.79 3.47
N ASN A 388 12.78 -0.67 2.76
CA ASN A 388 11.59 -0.18 2.05
C ASN A 388 11.29 -0.88 0.72
N CYS A 389 12.12 -1.85 0.32
CA CYS A 389 11.92 -2.66 -0.88
C CYS A 389 11.72 -1.83 -2.16
N LEU A 390 12.34 -0.65 -2.23
CA LEU A 390 12.18 0.30 -3.34
C LEU A 390 13.50 0.53 -4.11
N PRO A 391 14.07 -0.52 -4.74
CA PRO A 391 15.23 -0.37 -5.62
C PRO A 391 14.87 0.42 -6.89
N ASP A 392 15.88 1.05 -7.50
CA ASP A 392 15.70 1.69 -8.80
C ASP A 392 15.70 0.67 -9.96
N GLU A 393 15.29 1.12 -11.15
CA GLU A 393 15.20 0.27 -12.35
C GLU A 393 16.54 -0.40 -12.70
N GLU A 394 17.65 0.30 -12.50
CA GLU A 394 18.99 -0.23 -12.75
C GLU A 394 19.32 -1.39 -11.81
N THR A 395 18.99 -1.26 -10.52
CA THR A 395 19.17 -2.30 -9.50
C THR A 395 18.26 -3.51 -9.74
N LEU A 396 17.00 -3.29 -10.14
CA LEU A 396 16.10 -4.37 -10.57
C LEU A 396 16.65 -5.12 -11.79
N ALA A 397 17.11 -4.37 -12.80
CA ALA A 397 17.70 -4.93 -14.00
C ALA A 397 18.99 -5.71 -13.70
N LEU A 398 19.76 -5.28 -12.69
CA LEU A 398 20.95 -6.00 -12.20
C LEU A 398 20.58 -7.36 -11.62
N CYS A 399 19.58 -7.42 -10.74
CA CYS A 399 19.04 -8.66 -10.18
C CYS A 399 18.60 -9.63 -11.31
N ALA A 400 17.83 -9.12 -12.28
CA ALA A 400 17.36 -9.91 -13.42
C ALA A 400 18.50 -10.41 -14.33
N ARG A 401 19.49 -9.57 -14.66
CA ARG A 401 20.67 -9.96 -15.45
C ARG A 401 21.52 -11.03 -14.77
N ALA A 402 21.56 -11.02 -13.43
CA ALA A 402 22.24 -12.04 -12.65
C ALA A 402 21.47 -13.37 -12.58
N GLY A 403 20.23 -13.42 -13.10
CA GLY A 403 19.37 -14.61 -13.04
C GLY A 403 18.86 -14.92 -11.64
N LEU A 404 18.86 -13.92 -10.75
CA LEU A 404 18.35 -14.03 -9.39
C LEU A 404 16.83 -13.83 -9.39
N GLN A 405 16.14 -14.69 -8.65
CA GLN A 405 14.76 -14.42 -8.26
C GLN A 405 14.77 -13.42 -7.11
N ASN A 406 13.66 -12.70 -6.92
CA ASN A 406 13.52 -11.79 -5.80
C ASN A 406 12.09 -11.73 -5.28
N MET A 407 11.94 -11.33 -4.02
CA MET A 407 10.69 -11.26 -3.28
C MET A 407 10.73 -10.11 -2.26
N ASN A 408 9.55 -9.55 -1.99
CA ASN A 408 9.11 -8.61 -0.93
C ASN A 408 8.23 -7.49 -1.50
#